data_AF-A0A3L9DYN8-F1
#
_entry.id   AF-A0A3L9DYN8-F1
#
_cell.length_a   1.000
_cell.length_b   1.000
_cell.length_c   1.000
_cell.angle_alpha   90.00
_cell.angle_beta   90.00
_cell.angle_gamma   90.00
#
_symmetry.space_group_name_H-M   'P 1'
#
loop_
_entity.id
_entity.type
_entity.pdbx_description
1 polymer ?
#
loop_
_entity_poly.entity_id
_entity_poly.type
_entity_poly.pdbx_seq_one_letter_code
_entity_poly.pdbx_strand_id
1 'polypeptide(L)'
;MTENDKQLIETMEAKYDAFNSKLEALRKAVEDFQNHYDDYIALKDFYGSDDWHRLYDQPHDDVKCGVLSQDQLFNLVTDHNDLLKNFLELAPSMYKNM
;
A
#
# COMPACT_ATOMS: atom_id res chain seq x y z
N MET A 1 -30.03 -21.00 -27.06
CA MET A 1 -28.76 -20.28 -26.85
C MET A 1 -28.05 -20.23 -28.18
N THR A 2 -27.92 -19.03 -28.73
CA THR A 2 -27.23 -18.78 -29.99
C THR A 2 -25.72 -18.84 -29.77
N GLU A 3 -24.94 -18.90 -30.86
CA GLU A 3 -23.49 -18.82 -30.77
C GLU A 3 -23.03 -17.47 -30.21
N ASN A 4 -23.74 -16.38 -30.55
CA ASN A 4 -23.50 -15.06 -29.99
C ASN A 4 -23.73 -15.03 -28.47
N ASP A 5 -24.75 -15.74 -27.98
CA ASP A 5 -25.03 -15.82 -26.54
C ASP A 5 -23.87 -16.52 -25.80
N LYS A 6 -23.30 -17.59 -26.38
CA LYS A 6 -22.15 -18.30 -25.79
C LYS A 6 -20.92 -17.42 -25.74
N GLN A 7 -20.58 -16.76 -26.85
CA GLN A 7 -19.41 -15.87 -26.92
C GLN A 7 -19.53 -14.70 -25.93
N LEU A 8 -20.73 -14.16 -25.74
CA LEU A 8 -20.97 -13.11 -24.75
C LEU A 8 -20.69 -13.63 -23.33
N ILE A 9 -21.22 -14.80 -22.98
CA ILE A 9 -21.01 -15.41 -21.65
C ILE A 9 -19.52 -15.65 -21.41
N GLU A 10 -18.81 -16.28 -22.35
CA GLU A 10 -17.38 -16.54 -22.23
C GLU A 10 -16.56 -15.25 -22.06
N THR A 11 -16.96 -14.18 -22.76
CA THR A 11 -16.31 -12.87 -22.65
C THR A 11 -16.55 -12.23 -21.28
N MET A 12 -17.76 -12.35 -20.73
CA MET A 12 -18.08 -11.81 -19.40
C MET A 12 -17.38 -12.60 -18.30
N GLU A 13 -17.31 -13.92 -18.41
CA GLU A 13 -16.65 -14.76 -17.41
C GLU A 13 -15.15 -14.53 -17.37
N ALA A 14 -14.52 -14.40 -18.54
CA ALA A 14 -13.11 -14.03 -18.60
C ALA A 14 -12.83 -12.65 -17.95
N LYS A 15 -13.75 -11.68 -18.10
CA LYS A 15 -13.63 -10.37 -17.43
C LYS A 15 -13.83 -10.49 -15.93
N TYR A 16 -14.82 -11.27 -15.49
CA TYR A 16 -15.10 -11.51 -14.08
C TYR A 16 -13.89 -12.16 -13.39
N ASP A 17 -13.39 -13.27 -13.91
CA ASP A 17 -12.25 -13.98 -13.33
C ASP A 17 -11.00 -13.09 -13.24
N ALA A 18 -10.75 -12.31 -14.31
CA ALA A 18 -9.63 -11.39 -14.36
C ALA A 18 -9.75 -10.23 -13.37
N PHE A 19 -10.96 -9.73 -13.10
CA PHE A 19 -11.17 -8.59 -12.20
C PHE A 19 -11.34 -9.01 -10.74
N ASN A 20 -12.15 -10.05 -10.49
CA ASN A 20 -12.46 -10.54 -9.14
C ASN A 20 -11.19 -10.96 -8.39
N SER A 21 -10.26 -11.65 -9.06
CA SER A 21 -8.96 -12.01 -8.47
C SER A 21 -8.14 -10.80 -8.00
N LYS A 22 -8.16 -9.70 -8.76
CA LYS A 22 -7.45 -8.45 -8.41
C LYS A 22 -8.15 -7.71 -7.28
N LEU A 23 -9.49 -7.70 -7.29
CA LEU A 23 -10.29 -7.09 -6.23
C LEU A 23 -10.04 -7.77 -4.88
N GLU A 24 -10.06 -9.10 -4.83
CA GLU A 24 -9.81 -9.85 -3.61
C GLU A 24 -8.37 -9.68 -3.10
N ALA A 25 -7.39 -9.68 -4.02
CA ALA A 25 -6.00 -9.39 -3.65
C ALA A 25 -5.84 -7.98 -3.05
N LEU A 26 -6.45 -6.96 -3.66
CA LEU A 26 -6.41 -5.59 -3.16
C LEU A 26 -7.12 -5.47 -1.81
N ARG A 27 -8.30 -6.09 -1.64
CA ARG A 27 -9.06 -6.11 -0.39
C ARG A 27 -8.19 -6.66 0.76
N LYS A 28 -7.57 -7.81 0.54
CA LYS A 28 -6.70 -8.43 1.53
C LYS A 28 -5.48 -7.56 1.85
N ALA A 29 -4.84 -6.99 0.83
CA ALA A 29 -3.67 -6.13 1.03
C ALA A 29 -4.03 -4.85 1.83
N VAL A 30 -5.20 -4.25 1.57
CA VAL A 30 -5.68 -3.09 2.33
C VAL A 30 -6.00 -3.47 3.77
N GLU A 31 -6.62 -4.62 4.01
CA GLU A 31 -6.89 -5.11 5.38
C GLU A 31 -5.60 -5.34 6.17
N ASP A 32 -4.63 -6.06 5.60
CA ASP A 32 -3.32 -6.27 6.23
C ASP A 32 -2.59 -4.94 6.47
N PHE A 33 -2.64 -4.01 5.51
CA PHE A 33 -2.04 -2.68 5.65
C PHE A 33 -2.69 -1.87 6.78
N GLN A 34 -4.02 -1.92 6.91
CA GLN A 34 -4.77 -1.26 7.99
C GLN A 34 -4.41 -1.83 9.37
N ASN A 35 -4.25 -3.16 9.48
CA ASN A 35 -3.89 -3.82 10.73
C ASN A 35 -2.49 -3.44 11.24
N HIS A 36 -1.61 -2.95 10.35
CA HIS A 36 -0.25 -2.53 10.66
C HIS A 36 -0.04 -1.01 10.56
N TYR A 37 -1.11 -0.23 10.42
CA TYR A 37 -0.96 1.20 10.15
C TYR A 37 -0.37 1.98 11.33
N ASP A 38 -0.59 1.51 12.56
CA ASP A 38 0.04 2.08 13.77
C ASP A 38 1.57 1.96 13.74
N ASP A 39 2.12 0.91 13.12
CA ASP A 39 3.57 0.75 12.94
C ASP A 39 4.14 1.83 12.02
N TYR A 40 3.41 2.18 10.94
CA TYR A 40 3.78 3.30 10.08
C TYR A 40 3.77 4.63 10.84
N ILE A 41 2.74 4.87 11.67
CA ILE A 41 2.65 6.08 12.49
C ILE A 41 3.86 6.17 13.42
N ALA A 42 4.20 5.09 14.12
CA ALA A 42 5.36 5.04 15.00
C ALA A 42 6.68 5.31 14.26
N LEU A 43 6.87 4.74 13.06
CA LEU A 43 8.07 4.96 12.24
C LEU A 43 8.17 6.40 11.73
N LYS A 44 7.05 6.98 11.30
CA LYS A 44 6.97 8.37 10.84
C LYS A 44 7.25 9.34 11.99
N ASP A 45 6.73 9.06 13.19
CA ASP A 45 6.93 9.89 14.37
C ASP A 45 8.34 9.74 14.95
N PHE A 46 8.95 8.56 14.81
CA PHE A 46 10.34 8.34 15.17
C PHE A 46 11.29 9.14 14.27
N TYR A 47 11.05 9.19 12.97
CA TYR A 47 11.92 9.90 12.02
C TYR A 47 12.03 11.40 12.33
N GLY A 48 13.24 11.88 12.61
CA GLY A 48 13.50 13.28 12.99
C GLY A 48 13.11 13.65 14.42
N SER A 49 12.74 12.67 15.25
CA SER A 49 12.59 12.88 16.69
C SER A 49 13.92 13.09 17.41
N ASP A 50 13.88 13.62 18.64
CA ASP A 50 15.07 13.76 19.49
C ASP A 50 15.78 12.42 19.72
N ASP A 51 15.01 11.32 19.87
CA ASP A 51 15.57 9.98 20.01
C ASP A 51 16.25 9.50 18.73
N TRP A 52 15.66 9.77 17.57
CA TRP A 52 16.29 9.44 16.28
C TRP A 52 17.60 10.20 16.10
N HIS A 53 17.63 11.51 16.37
CA HIS A 53 18.85 12.32 16.30
C HIS A 53 19.90 11.86 17.31
N ARG A 54 19.49 11.59 18.55
CA ARG A 54 20.39 11.11 19.61
C ARG A 54 21.02 9.77 19.27
N LEU A 55 20.25 8.86 18.68
CA LEU A 55 20.75 7.55 18.26
C LEU A 55 21.60 7.66 17.00
N TYR A 56 21.21 8.47 16.02
CA TYR A 56 21.93 8.70 14.76
C TYR A 56 23.43 8.95 14.95
N ASP A 57 23.81 9.75 15.96
CA ASP A 57 25.21 10.11 16.24
C ASP A 57 26.00 9.06 17.04
N GLN A 58 25.40 7.93 17.42
CA GLN A 58 26.03 6.88 18.23
C GLN A 58 26.60 5.74 17.37
N PRO A 59 27.65 5.05 17.84
CA PRO A 59 28.08 3.80 17.22
C PRO A 59 27.02 2.71 17.43
N HIS A 60 26.62 2.06 16.35
CA HIS A 60 25.66 0.96 16.34
C HIS A 60 26.38 -0.35 16.03
N ASP A 61 27.26 -0.76 16.93
CA ASP A 61 27.93 -2.05 16.79
C ASP A 61 26.89 -3.17 16.98
N ASP A 62 26.91 -4.15 16.08
CA ASP A 62 26.12 -5.39 16.14
C ASP A 62 24.58 -5.25 16.03
N VAL A 63 24.04 -4.10 15.56
CA VAL A 63 22.58 -3.94 15.33
C VAL A 63 22.27 -3.36 13.95
N LYS A 64 21.26 -3.94 13.26
CA LYS A 64 20.72 -3.37 12.01
C LYS A 64 20.07 -2.01 12.31
N CYS A 65 20.72 -0.93 11.91
CA CYS A 65 20.29 0.45 12.18
C CYS A 65 19.75 1.19 10.95
N GLY A 66 19.16 0.48 9.97
CA GLY A 66 18.67 1.10 8.73
C GLY A 66 17.63 2.21 8.93
N VAL A 67 16.81 2.12 9.98
CA VAL A 67 15.84 3.16 10.38
C VAL A 67 16.50 4.46 10.85
N LEU A 68 17.80 4.42 11.17
CA LEU A 68 18.62 5.59 11.48
C LEU A 68 19.33 6.14 10.24
N SER A 69 19.20 5.51 9.06
CA SER A 69 19.66 6.15 7.83
C SER A 69 18.75 7.34 7.47
N GLN A 70 19.31 8.33 6.78
CA GLN A 70 18.53 9.47 6.29
C GLN A 70 17.50 9.02 5.23
N ASP A 71 17.83 8.01 4.42
CA ASP A 71 17.03 7.64 3.25
C ASP A 71 15.88 6.69 3.58
N GLN A 72 16.05 5.73 4.50
CA GLN A 72 15.09 4.64 4.62
C GLN A 72 13.69 5.11 5.08
N LEU A 73 13.62 5.91 6.16
CA LEU A 73 12.34 6.42 6.66
C LEU A 73 11.81 7.57 5.78
N PHE A 74 12.69 8.35 5.15
CA PHE A 74 12.28 9.34 4.15
C PHE A 74 11.58 8.69 2.95
N ASN A 75 12.16 7.63 2.40
CA ASN A 75 11.58 6.87 1.29
C ASN A 75 10.26 6.23 1.70
N LEU A 76 10.19 5.64 2.90
CA LEU A 76 8.95 5.08 3.45
C LEU A 76 7.81 6.10 3.47
N VAL A 77 8.06 7.30 3.99
CA VAL A 77 7.05 8.39 4.06
C VAL A 77 6.68 8.86 2.65
N THR A 78 7.64 8.91 1.73
CA THR A 78 7.40 9.28 0.33
C THR A 78 6.51 8.26 -0.38
N ASP A 79 6.87 6.97 -0.31
CA ASP A 79 6.09 5.87 -0.90
C ASP A 79 4.67 5.80 -0.32
N HIS A 80 4.53 6.05 1.00
CA HIS A 80 3.23 6.15 1.65
C HIS A 80 2.37 7.28 1.06
N ASN A 81 2.93 8.48 0.87
CA ASN A 81 2.21 9.62 0.31
C ASN A 81 1.82 9.38 -1.16
N ASP A 82 2.68 8.75 -1.95
CA ASP A 82 2.37 8.37 -3.33
C ASP A 82 1.24 7.32 -3.38
N LEU A 83 1.24 6.35 -2.46
CA LEU A 83 0.14 5.40 -2.32
C LEU A 83 -1.18 6.10 -1.96
N LEU A 84 -1.16 7.04 -1.02
CA LEU A 84 -2.34 7.84 -0.66
C LEU A 84 -2.89 8.60 -1.87
N LYS A 85 -2.02 9.21 -2.68
CA LYS A 85 -2.41 9.90 -3.91
C LYS A 85 -3.14 8.94 -4.87
N ASN A 86 -2.60 7.74 -5.08
CA ASN A 86 -3.24 6.73 -5.93
C ASN A 86 -4.64 6.35 -5.42
N PHE A 87 -4.82 6.21 -4.10
CA PHE A 87 -6.15 5.96 -3.52
C PHE A 87 -7.12 7.14 -3.71
N LEU A 88 -6.64 8.38 -3.54
CA LEU A 88 -7.46 9.58 -3.76
C LEU A 88 -7.87 9.75 -5.23
N GLU A 89 -7.05 9.31 -6.17
CA GLU A 89 -7.38 9.31 -7.60
C GLU A 89 -8.35 8.16 -7.97
N LEU A 90 -8.22 7.00 -7.32
CA LEU A 90 -9.08 5.84 -7.57
C LEU A 90 -10.48 5.99 -6.96
N ALA A 91 -10.58 6.56 -5.74
CA ALA A 91 -11.82 6.62 -4.98
C ALA A 91 -12.99 7.32 -5.72
N PRO A 92 -12.82 8.47 -6.41
CA PRO A 92 -13.89 9.09 -7.19
C PRO A 92 -14.39 8.20 -8.33
N SER A 93 -13.49 7.46 -8.97
CA SER A 93 -13.85 6.51 -10.03
C SER A 93 -14.69 5.36 -9.48
N MET A 94 -14.35 4.84 -8.30
CA MET A 94 -15.16 3.83 -7.61
C MET A 94 -16.51 4.40 -7.19
N TYR A 95 -16.52 5.57 -6.55
CA TYR A 95 -17.75 6.22 -6.06
C TYR A 95 -18.75 6.53 -7.18
N LYS A 96 -18.27 6.97 -8.36
CA LYS A 96 -19.11 7.22 -9.53
C LYS A 96 -19.84 5.96 -10.04
N ASN A 97 -19.30 4.77 -9.77
CA ASN A 97 -19.82 3.49 -10.24
C ASN A 97 -20.41 2.63 -9.10
N MET A 98 -20.62 3.22 -7.92
CA MET A 98 -21.36 2.62 -6.80
C MET A 98 -22.87 2.79 -7.01
#